data_AF-A0A1Y4S062-F1
#
_entry.id   AF-A0A1Y4S062-F1
#
_cell.length_a   1.000
_cell.length_b   1.000
_cell.length_c   1.000
_cell.angle_alpha   90.00
_cell.angle_beta   90.00
_cell.angle_gamma   90.00
#
_symmetry.space_group_name_H-M   'P 1'
#
loop_
_entity.id
_entity.type
_entity.pdbx_description
1 polymer ?
#
loop_
_entity_poly.entity_id
_entity_poly.type
_entity_poly.pdbx_seq_one_letter_code
_entity_poly.pdbx_strand_id
1 'polypeptide(L)'
;MTEEEKIAEAVSGKNTVIWCVGIPMKRGYPGMASLEDHKILIREMREQGVKRLIDWGTPSISPERDQKSFLTVAPCILAGIAFPQAKREMVAIGELVRTSGLDWTLVRFIGQMPILGS
;
A
#
# COMPACT_ATOMS: atom_id res chain seq x y z
N MET A 1 20.58 13.39 4.14
CA MET A 1 19.51 13.29 3.15
C MET A 1 18.21 12.95 3.87
N THR A 2 17.19 13.80 3.74
CA THR A 2 15.83 13.57 4.25
C THR A 2 15.16 12.43 3.46
N GLU A 3 14.03 11.92 3.95
CA GLU A 3 13.25 10.92 3.19
C GLU A 3 12.70 11.51 1.88
N GLU A 4 12.30 12.77 1.91
CA GLU A 4 11.87 13.52 0.73
C GLU A 4 12.96 13.59 -0.35
N GLU A 5 14.19 13.93 0.04
CA GLU A 5 15.34 13.97 -0.88
C GLU A 5 15.65 12.58 -1.46
N LYS A 6 15.57 11.52 -0.65
CA LYS A 6 15.76 10.13 -1.13
C LYS A 6 14.71 9.72 -2.14
N ILE A 7 13.45 10.05 -1.88
CA ILE A 7 12.33 9.70 -2.77
C ILE A 7 12.45 10.49 -4.08
N ALA A 8 12.75 11.79 -4.01
CA ALA A 8 12.96 12.62 -5.19
C ALA A 8 14.08 12.07 -6.10
N GLU A 9 15.22 11.69 -5.50
CA GLU A 9 16.34 11.06 -6.21
C GLU A 9 15.92 9.73 -6.85
N ALA A 10 15.18 8.89 -6.13
CA ALA A 10 14.73 7.59 -6.63
C ALA A 10 13.75 7.71 -7.81
N VAL A 11 12.92 8.75 -7.84
CA VAL A 11 11.95 9.04 -8.91
C VAL A 11 12.62 9.67 -10.13
N SER A 12 13.74 10.35 -9.96
CA SER A 12 14.35 11.15 -11.01
C SER A 12 14.76 10.37 -12.26
N GLY A 13 14.29 10.86 -13.41
CA GLY A 13 14.55 10.30 -14.73
C GLY A 13 13.93 8.92 -14.97
N LYS A 14 12.98 8.46 -14.12
CA LYS A 14 12.35 7.15 -14.28
C LYS A 14 11.10 7.22 -15.14
N ASN A 15 10.79 6.13 -15.83
CA ASN A 15 9.52 5.97 -16.56
C ASN A 15 8.44 5.27 -15.71
N THR A 16 8.85 4.50 -14.71
CA THR A 16 8.00 3.66 -13.87
C THR A 16 8.62 3.54 -12.49
N VAL A 17 7.78 3.56 -11.45
CA VAL A 17 8.18 3.27 -10.08
C VAL A 17 7.53 1.97 -9.64
N ILE A 18 8.34 1.08 -9.06
CA ILE A 18 7.86 -0.10 -8.33
C ILE A 18 8.10 0.16 -6.85
N TRP A 19 7.02 0.34 -6.10
CA TRP A 19 7.06 0.65 -4.68
C TRP A 19 6.75 -0.59 -3.86
N CYS A 20 7.76 -1.07 -3.13
CA CYS A 20 7.68 -2.28 -2.31
C CYS A 20 7.95 -1.98 -0.83
N VAL A 21 7.71 -0.75 -0.37
CA VAL A 21 7.98 -0.33 1.00
C VAL A 21 6.84 -0.76 1.92
N GLY A 22 7.18 -1.57 2.91
CA GLY A 22 6.25 -2.13 3.89
C GLY A 22 5.64 -1.09 4.85
N ILE A 23 4.55 -1.49 5.52
CA ILE A 23 4.04 -0.79 6.72
C ILE A 23 4.45 -1.53 8.00
N PRO A 24 4.53 -0.85 9.15
CA PRO A 24 4.80 -1.52 10.42
C PRO A 24 3.70 -2.54 10.76
N MET A 25 4.08 -3.81 10.91
CA MET A 25 3.17 -4.87 11.36
C MET A 25 3.07 -4.91 12.89
N LYS A 26 2.61 -3.81 13.49
CA LYS A 26 2.43 -3.63 14.94
C LYS A 26 0.98 -3.25 15.26
N ARG A 27 0.50 -3.67 16.43
CA ARG A 27 -0.88 -3.38 16.88
C ARG A 27 -1.17 -1.88 16.96
N GLY A 28 -0.16 -1.08 17.30
CA GLY A 28 -0.19 0.38 17.26
C GLY A 28 1.21 0.96 17.08
N TYR A 29 1.29 2.10 16.41
CA TYR A 29 2.48 2.93 16.22
C TYR A 29 2.02 4.37 15.92
N PRO A 30 2.84 5.38 16.24
CA PRO A 30 2.46 6.77 16.04
C PRO A 30 2.36 7.11 14.55
N GLY A 31 1.33 7.87 14.19
CA GLY A 31 1.15 8.39 12.83
C GLY A 31 0.93 7.31 11.77
N MET A 32 1.21 7.69 10.52
CA MET A 32 1.10 6.84 9.33
C MET A 32 2.29 7.15 8.41
N ALA A 33 3.51 6.78 8.86
CA ALA A 33 4.74 7.15 8.17
C ALA A 33 4.77 6.65 6.71
N SER A 34 4.32 5.42 6.46
CA SER A 34 4.26 4.90 5.10
C SER A 34 3.24 5.67 4.25
N LEU A 35 2.11 6.11 4.81
CA LEU A 35 1.19 6.98 4.10
C LEU A 35 1.83 8.33 3.75
N GLU A 36 2.59 8.93 4.67
CA GLU A 36 3.30 10.18 4.39
C GLU A 36 4.35 9.97 3.28
N ASP A 37 5.10 8.88 3.30
CA ASP A 37 6.06 8.54 2.25
C ASP A 37 5.36 8.35 0.88
N HIS A 38 4.17 7.75 0.84
CA HIS A 38 3.39 7.64 -0.40
C HIS A 38 2.91 9.01 -0.92
N LYS A 39 2.57 9.95 -0.04
CA LYS A 39 2.20 11.32 -0.47
C LYS A 39 3.39 12.01 -1.12
N ILE A 40 4.56 11.89 -0.51
CA ILE A 40 5.82 12.42 -1.06
C ILE A 40 6.08 11.76 -2.42
N LEU A 41 6.04 10.43 -2.49
CA LEU A 41 6.23 9.69 -3.74
C LEU A 41 5.30 10.17 -4.85
N ILE A 42 3.99 10.24 -4.60
CA ILE A 42 3.01 10.65 -5.61
C ILE A 42 3.23 12.09 -6.04
N ARG A 43 3.61 12.98 -5.12
CA ARG A 43 3.97 14.36 -5.45
C ARG A 43 5.19 14.39 -6.37
N GLU A 44 6.28 13.71 -6.00
CA GLU A 44 7.51 13.66 -6.81
C GLU A 44 7.25 13.06 -8.19
N MET A 45 6.48 11.96 -8.27
CA MET A 45 6.10 11.36 -9.55
C MET A 45 5.34 12.34 -10.45
N ARG A 46 4.40 13.12 -9.89
CA ARG A 46 3.65 14.14 -10.64
C ARG A 46 4.56 15.28 -11.10
N GLU A 47 5.38 15.83 -10.21
CA GLU A 47 6.28 16.95 -10.50
C GLU A 47 7.32 16.58 -11.57
N GLN A 48 7.80 15.34 -11.55
CA GLN A 48 8.81 14.85 -12.47
C GLN A 48 8.21 14.14 -13.71
N GLY A 49 6.88 14.14 -13.85
CA GLY A 49 6.19 13.60 -15.02
C GLY A 49 6.18 12.07 -15.14
N VAL A 50 6.51 11.35 -14.06
CA VAL A 50 6.48 9.89 -13.99
C VAL A 50 5.05 9.41 -13.75
N LYS A 51 4.48 8.69 -14.72
CA LYS A 51 3.03 8.35 -14.70
C LYS A 51 2.72 6.95 -14.18
N ARG A 52 3.64 5.99 -14.34
CA ARG A 52 3.37 4.57 -14.06
C ARG A 52 3.83 4.18 -12.66
N LEU A 53 2.90 3.76 -11.81
CA LEU A 53 3.14 3.24 -10.46
C LEU A 53 2.73 1.77 -10.38
N ILE A 54 3.62 0.92 -9.89
CA ILE A 54 3.29 -0.44 -9.45
C ILE A 54 3.55 -0.46 -7.95
N ASP A 55 2.50 -0.62 -7.17
CA ASP A 55 2.54 -0.62 -5.73
C ASP A 55 1.97 -1.93 -5.19
N TRP A 56 2.16 -2.19 -3.91
CA TRP A 56 1.69 -3.40 -3.25
C TRP A 56 0.53 -3.11 -2.31
N GLY A 57 -0.29 -4.12 -2.08
CA GLY A 57 -1.43 -4.02 -1.19
C GLY A 57 -1.70 -5.33 -0.47
N THR A 58 -2.59 -5.24 0.50
CA THR A 58 -3.13 -6.39 1.21
C THR A 58 -4.60 -6.58 0.84
N PRO A 59 -5.21 -7.74 1.13
CA PRO A 59 -6.63 -7.96 0.83
C PRO A 59 -7.59 -7.02 1.56
N SER A 60 -7.13 -6.28 2.58
CA SER A 60 -7.96 -5.25 3.24
C SER A 60 -8.30 -4.07 2.32
N ILE A 61 -7.59 -3.94 1.19
CA ILE A 61 -7.89 -2.96 0.15
C ILE A 61 -8.96 -3.56 -0.78
N SER A 62 -10.21 -3.08 -0.66
CA SER A 62 -11.34 -3.61 -1.41
C SER A 62 -11.11 -3.51 -2.93
N PRO A 63 -11.32 -4.57 -3.73
CA PRO A 63 -11.41 -4.43 -5.18
C PRO A 63 -12.57 -3.53 -5.57
N GLU A 64 -12.42 -2.78 -6.65
CA GLU A 64 -13.50 -2.01 -7.29
C GLU A 64 -14.46 -2.91 -8.09
N ARG A 65 -14.03 -4.14 -8.42
CA ARG A 65 -14.66 -5.01 -9.43
C ARG A 65 -14.72 -6.52 -9.07
N ASP A 66 -14.99 -6.92 -7.82
CA ASP A 66 -15.14 -8.35 -7.55
C ASP A 66 -16.27 -8.75 -6.59
N GLN A 67 -16.92 -9.87 -6.92
CA GLN A 67 -17.91 -10.55 -6.07
C GLN A 67 -17.19 -11.23 -4.92
N LYS A 68 -17.67 -11.00 -3.69
CA LYS A 68 -17.06 -11.53 -2.47
C LYS A 68 -17.22 -13.06 -2.41
N SER A 69 -16.14 -13.82 -2.64
CA SER A 69 -16.07 -15.22 -2.22
C SER A 69 -15.83 -15.28 -0.71
N PHE A 70 -16.76 -15.90 0.02
CA PHE A 70 -16.77 -15.94 1.50
C PHE A 70 -15.54 -16.61 2.13
N LEU A 71 -14.83 -17.49 1.42
CA LEU A 71 -13.64 -18.18 1.94
C LEU A 71 -12.42 -17.26 2.12
N THR A 72 -12.28 -16.21 1.32
CA THR A 72 -11.13 -15.26 1.40
C THR A 72 -11.32 -14.18 2.47
N VAL A 73 -12.52 -14.07 3.04
CA VAL A 73 -12.93 -12.94 3.89
C VAL A 73 -12.53 -13.12 5.35
N ALA A 74 -12.60 -14.34 5.90
CA ALA A 74 -12.39 -14.57 7.33
C ALA A 74 -10.93 -14.34 7.83
N PRO A 75 -9.87 -14.82 7.14
CA PRO A 75 -8.48 -14.58 7.59
C PRO A 75 -8.09 -13.09 7.53
N CYS A 76 -8.59 -12.36 6.55
CA CYS A 76 -8.35 -10.93 6.40
C CYS A 76 -9.07 -10.10 7.47
N ILE A 77 -10.22 -10.56 7.95
CA ILE A 77 -10.91 -9.96 9.11
C ILE A 77 -10.05 -10.13 10.37
N LEU A 78 -9.52 -11.33 10.63
CA LEU A 78 -8.72 -11.61 11.84
C LEU A 78 -7.41 -10.80 11.87
N ALA A 79 -6.67 -10.74 10.77
CA ALA A 79 -5.48 -9.88 10.67
C ALA A 79 -5.83 -8.40 10.84
N GLY A 80 -6.96 -7.96 10.28
CA GLY A 80 -7.46 -6.59 10.44
C GLY A 80 -7.85 -6.22 11.86
N ILE A 81 -8.29 -7.20 12.68
CA ILE A 81 -8.60 -7.00 14.12
C ILE A 81 -7.30 -6.97 14.94
N ALA A 82 -6.32 -7.81 14.61
CA ALA A 82 -5.04 -7.87 15.32
C ALA A 82 -4.18 -6.61 15.10
N PHE A 83 -4.27 -5.99 13.92
CA PHE A 83 -3.45 -4.85 13.52
C PHE A 83 -4.31 -3.68 12.99
N PRO A 84 -5.10 -3.02 13.86
CA PRO A 84 -6.05 -1.99 13.42
C PRO A 84 -5.34 -0.75 12.83
N GLN A 85 -4.17 -0.37 13.35
CA GLN A 85 -3.40 0.74 12.79
C GLN A 85 -2.88 0.42 11.38
N ALA A 86 -2.25 -0.74 11.21
CA ALA A 86 -1.77 -1.24 9.92
C ALA A 86 -2.91 -1.29 8.88
N LYS A 87 -4.08 -1.79 9.28
CA LYS A 87 -5.27 -1.81 8.42
C LYS A 87 -5.69 -0.40 7.99
N ARG A 88 -5.77 0.56 8.93
CA ARG A 88 -6.14 1.95 8.62
C ARG A 88 -5.16 2.58 7.64
N GLU A 89 -3.87 2.40 7.85
CA GLU A 89 -2.84 2.96 6.97
C GLU A 89 -2.88 2.35 5.56
N MET A 90 -3.02 1.02 5.43
CA MET A 90 -3.17 0.39 4.09
C MET A 90 -4.42 0.87 3.36
N VAL A 91 -5.54 1.05 4.06
CA VAL A 91 -6.77 1.58 3.45
C VAL A 91 -6.54 3.01 2.96
N ALA A 92 -5.89 3.86 3.76
CA ALA A 92 -5.56 5.23 3.38
C ALA A 92 -4.60 5.29 2.19
N ILE A 93 -3.55 4.44 2.16
CA ILE A 93 -2.63 4.31 1.03
C ILE A 93 -3.38 3.89 -0.23
N GLY A 94 -4.25 2.87 -0.11
CA GLY A 94 -5.06 2.40 -1.23
C GLY A 94 -5.97 3.49 -1.79
N GLU A 95 -6.57 4.35 -0.96
CA GLU A 95 -7.39 5.47 -1.41
C GLU A 95 -6.54 6.57 -2.08
N LEU A 96 -5.39 6.89 -1.48
CA LEU A 96 -4.44 7.85 -2.03
C LEU A 96 -3.95 7.43 -3.42
N VAL A 97 -3.58 6.16 -3.61
CA VAL A 97 -3.15 5.62 -4.90
C VAL A 97 -4.28 5.66 -5.93
N ARG A 98 -5.50 5.26 -5.56
CA ARG A 98 -6.68 5.30 -6.47
C ARG A 98 -7.00 6.70 -6.98
N THR A 99 -6.91 7.68 -6.09
CA THR A 99 -7.23 9.09 -6.38
C THR A 99 -6.03 9.89 -6.88
N SER A 100 -4.86 9.25 -7.05
CA SER A 100 -3.60 9.90 -7.46
C SER A 100 -3.59 10.38 -8.92
N GLY A 101 -4.47 9.88 -9.78
CA GLY A 101 -4.44 10.17 -11.22
C GLY A 101 -3.22 9.59 -11.95
N LEU A 102 -2.38 8.80 -11.28
CA LEU A 102 -1.32 8.01 -11.92
C LEU A 102 -1.92 6.80 -12.64
N ASP A 103 -1.18 6.27 -13.63
CA ASP A 103 -1.42 4.92 -14.15
C ASP A 103 -0.89 3.92 -13.12
N TRP A 104 -1.77 3.35 -12.31
CA TRP A 104 -1.38 2.51 -11.17
C TRP A 104 -1.74 1.04 -11.35
N THR A 105 -1.00 0.18 -10.65
CA THR A 105 -1.37 -1.21 -10.38
C THR A 105 -1.06 -1.52 -8.93
N LEU A 106 -2.08 -1.99 -8.18
CA LEU A 106 -1.94 -2.45 -6.82
C LEU A 106 -1.87 -3.98 -6.79
N VAL A 107 -0.67 -4.52 -6.57
CA VAL A 107 -0.41 -5.96 -6.46
C VAL A 107 -0.79 -6.42 -5.06
N ARG A 108 -1.89 -7.19 -4.94
CA ARG A 108 -2.35 -7.68 -3.63
C ARG A 108 -1.68 -8.99 -3.25
N PHE A 109 -0.89 -8.97 -2.18
CA PHE A 109 -0.32 -10.17 -1.59
C PHE A 109 -1.31 -10.84 -0.66
N ILE A 110 -1.71 -12.07 -1.00
CA ILE A 110 -2.56 -12.91 -0.17
C ILE A 110 -1.64 -13.95 0.48
N GLY A 111 -1.33 -13.75 1.77
CA GLY A 111 -0.60 -14.77 2.52
C GLY A 111 -1.47 -16.02 2.71
N GLN A 112 -0.88 -17.21 2.54
CA GLN A 112 -1.47 -18.43 3.10
C GLN A 112 -1.29 -18.36 4.61
N MET A 113 -2.40 -18.32 5.36
CA MET A 113 -2.33 -18.50 6.81
C MET A 113 -2.00 -19.98 7.07
N PRO A 114 -1.00 -20.30 7.91
CA PRO A 114 -0.77 -21.69 8.28
C PRO A 114 -2.06 -22.21 8.93
N ILE A 115 -2.55 -23.33 8.42
CA ILE A 115 -3.65 -24.06 9.04
C ILE A 115 -3.13 -24.44 10.42
N LEU A 116 -3.77 -23.99 11.49
CA LEU A 116 -3.43 -24.44 12.84
C LEU A 116 -3.62 -25.97 12.87
N GLY A 117 -2.52 -26.72 12.82
CA GLY A 117 -2.54 -28.19 12.97
C GLY A 117 -1.63 -29.03 12.06
N SER A 118 -0.60 -28.47 11.40
CA SER A 118 0.46 -29.28 10.76
C SER A 118 1.72 -29.34 11.61
#